data_AF-A0A1M6IFI1-F1
#
_entry.id   AF-A0A1M6IFI1-F1
#
_cell.length_a   1.000
_cell.length_b   1.000
_cell.length_c   1.000
_cell.angle_alpha   90.00
_cell.angle_beta   90.00
_cell.angle_gamma   90.00
#
_symmetry.space_group_name_H-M   'P 1'
#
loop_
_entity.id
_entity.type
_entity.pdbx_description
1 polymer ?
#
loop_
_entity_poly.entity_id
_entity_poly.type
_entity_poly.pdbx_seq_one_letter_code
_entity_poly.pdbx_strand_id
1 'polypeptide(L)'
;MTEHRPAASSLAFLPLDRLDDAVLDLSARMERLGTVAAEQARRADAMETRAAALERELAISEAKLAVEMMHSAGLAAQASHLMALAMEAELLPPPELTGEADGGGAKGRLAQVYAEAFDARGAELGIEDPARFREA
;
A
#
# COMPACT_ATOMS: atom_id res chain seq x y z
N MET A 1 34.06 -83.37 11.44
CA MET A 1 32.65 -83.08 11.75
C MET A 1 32.59 -82.65 13.21
N THR A 2 32.42 -81.35 13.46
CA THR A 2 32.04 -80.82 14.77
C THR A 2 31.37 -79.47 14.53
N GLU A 3 30.04 -79.59 14.51
CA GLU A 3 28.96 -78.63 14.70
C GLU A 3 29.29 -77.13 14.75
N HIS A 4 28.80 -76.46 13.71
CA HIS A 4 28.58 -75.01 13.66
C HIS A 4 27.28 -74.72 14.44
N ARG A 5 27.38 -74.20 15.66
CA ARG A 5 26.21 -73.66 16.38
C ARG A 5 26.04 -72.20 16.01
N PRO A 6 24.98 -71.79 15.28
CA PRO A 6 24.70 -70.37 15.09
C PRO A 6 24.20 -69.83 16.43
N ALA A 7 24.92 -68.85 16.99
CA ALA A 7 24.40 -68.05 18.08
C ALA A 7 23.15 -67.33 17.55
N ALA A 8 22.02 -67.66 18.18
CA ALA A 8 20.71 -67.12 17.87
C ALA A 8 20.78 -65.60 17.71
N SER A 9 20.21 -65.10 16.60
CA SER A 9 19.88 -63.69 16.43
C SER A 9 19.12 -63.21 17.65
N SER A 10 19.78 -62.45 18.51
CA SER A 10 19.15 -61.67 19.56
C SER A 10 18.42 -60.51 18.87
N LEU A 11 17.20 -60.79 18.40
CA LEU A 11 16.17 -59.75 18.39
C LEU A 11 15.95 -59.41 19.86
N ALA A 12 16.75 -58.45 20.36
CA ALA A 12 16.60 -57.89 21.68
C ALA A 12 15.23 -57.23 21.73
N PHE A 13 14.23 -57.99 22.17
CA PHE A 13 12.95 -57.46 22.60
C PHE A 13 13.26 -56.43 23.69
N LEU A 14 13.01 -55.16 23.38
CA LEU A 14 13.05 -54.10 24.38
C LEU A 14 12.07 -54.51 25.50
N PRO A 15 12.47 -54.46 26.78
CA PRO A 15 11.56 -54.77 27.88
C PRO A 15 10.34 -53.85 27.76
N LEU A 16 9.13 -54.41 27.93
CA LEU A 16 7.85 -53.75 27.69
C LEU A 16 7.77 -52.37 28.37
N ASP A 17 8.30 -52.25 29.59
CA ASP A 17 8.35 -51.00 30.35
C ASP A 17 9.09 -49.86 29.60
N ARG A 18 10.14 -50.17 28.84
CA ARG A 18 10.86 -49.17 28.01
C ARG A 18 10.10 -48.76 26.77
N LEU A 19 9.23 -49.63 26.26
CA LEU A 19 8.36 -49.31 25.13
C LEU A 19 7.25 -48.36 25.59
N ASP A 20 6.66 -48.62 26.75
CA ASP A 20 5.61 -47.78 27.35
C ASP A 20 6.14 -46.37 27.67
N ASP A 21 7.33 -46.26 28.28
CA ASP A 21 7.99 -44.97 28.52
C ASP A 21 8.27 -44.20 27.23
N ALA A 22 8.71 -44.91 26.17
CA ALA A 22 8.97 -44.29 24.86
C ALA A 22 7.69 -43.80 24.18
N VAL A 23 6.58 -44.53 24.31
CA VAL A 23 5.26 -44.13 23.79
C VAL A 23 4.74 -42.91 24.54
N LEU A 24 4.91 -42.84 25.86
CA LEU A 24 4.52 -41.68 26.67
C LEU A 24 5.34 -40.43 26.32
N ASP A 25 6.66 -40.54 26.18
CA ASP A 25 7.52 -39.41 25.76
C ASP A 25 7.19 -38.96 24.34
N LEU A 26 6.98 -39.90 23.40
CA LEU A 26 6.56 -39.57 22.05
C LEU A 26 5.21 -38.83 22.04
N SER A 27 4.24 -39.31 22.81
CA SER A 27 2.92 -38.66 22.93
C SER A 27 3.05 -37.23 23.48
N ALA A 28 3.85 -37.03 24.53
CA ALA A 28 4.12 -35.71 25.09
C ALA A 28 4.88 -34.78 24.12
N ARG A 29 5.75 -35.32 23.26
CA ARG A 29 6.41 -34.55 22.20
C ARG A 29 5.44 -34.18 21.08
N MET A 30 4.57 -35.10 20.67
CA MET A 30 3.55 -34.83 19.66
C MET A 30 2.56 -33.78 20.13
N GLU A 31 2.12 -33.82 21.39
CA GLU A 31 1.26 -32.80 21.99
C GLU A 31 1.95 -31.43 22.02
N ARG A 32 3.22 -31.37 22.43
CA ARG A 32 4.02 -30.14 22.37
C ARG A 32 4.18 -29.60 20.95
N LEU A 33 4.42 -30.47 19.96
CA LEU A 33 4.49 -30.05 18.56
C LEU A 33 3.13 -29.55 18.06
N GLY A 34 2.03 -30.18 18.47
CA GLY A 34 0.67 -29.73 18.14
C GLY A 34 0.36 -28.34 18.69
N THR A 35 0.73 -28.08 19.95
CA THR A 35 0.55 -26.75 20.55
C THR A 35 1.41 -25.68 19.87
N VAL A 36 2.66 -25.99 19.54
CA VAL A 36 3.54 -25.09 18.79
C VAL A 36 2.99 -24.83 17.39
N ALA A 37 2.53 -25.86 16.67
CA ALA A 37 1.96 -25.70 15.33
C ALA A 37 0.69 -24.84 15.35
N ALA A 38 -0.20 -25.05 16.33
CA ALA A 38 -1.39 -24.22 16.50
C ALA A 38 -1.04 -22.76 16.82
N GLU A 39 -0.01 -22.52 17.63
CA GLU A 39 0.47 -21.17 17.91
C GLU A 39 1.06 -20.49 16.68
N GLN A 40 1.85 -21.22 15.88
CA GLN A 40 2.40 -20.68 14.63
C GLN A 40 1.31 -20.38 13.60
N ALA A 41 0.29 -21.23 13.50
CA ALA A 41 -0.87 -20.98 12.64
C ALA A 41 -1.58 -19.68 13.04
N ARG A 42 -1.87 -19.50 14.34
CA ARG A 42 -2.48 -18.25 14.84
C ARG A 42 -1.65 -17.01 14.54
N ARG A 43 -0.31 -17.11 14.64
CA ARG A 43 0.58 -16.00 14.31
C ARG A 43 0.58 -15.69 12.82
N ALA A 44 0.58 -16.71 11.98
CA ALA A 44 0.49 -16.54 10.53
C ALA A 44 -0.82 -15.83 10.14
N ASP A 45 -1.96 -16.28 10.66
CA ASP A 45 -3.26 -15.65 10.42
C ASP A 45 -3.29 -14.18 10.87
N ALA A 46 -2.69 -13.89 12.03
CA ALA A 46 -2.59 -12.52 12.53
C ALA A 46 -1.69 -11.63 11.66
N MET A 47 -0.59 -12.18 11.15
CA MET A 47 0.31 -11.47 10.23
C MET A 47 -0.37 -11.22 8.88
N GLU A 48 -1.10 -12.19 8.34
CA GLU A 48 -1.86 -12.04 7.10
C GLU A 48 -2.94 -10.96 7.23
N THR A 49 -3.70 -11.00 8.32
CA THR A 49 -4.72 -9.97 8.61
C THR A 49 -4.08 -8.57 8.68
N ARG A 50 -2.92 -8.46 9.34
CA ARG A 50 -2.19 -7.19 9.44
C ARG A 50 -1.63 -6.73 8.09
N ALA A 51 -1.12 -7.65 7.27
CA ALA A 51 -0.64 -7.33 5.94
C ALA A 51 -1.76 -6.76 5.06
N ALA A 52 -2.92 -7.43 5.04
CA ALA A 52 -4.08 -6.96 4.30
C ALA A 52 -4.57 -5.58 4.78
N ALA A 53 -4.52 -5.32 6.09
CA ALA A 53 -4.86 -4.00 6.65
C ALA A 53 -3.88 -2.91 6.17
N LEU A 54 -2.57 -3.19 6.22
CA LEU A 54 -1.53 -2.26 5.76
C LEU A 54 -1.59 -2.01 4.25
N GLU A 55 -1.86 -3.02 3.44
CA GLU A 55 -2.06 -2.87 1.99
C GLU A 55 -3.25 -1.95 1.69
N ARG A 56 -4.34 -2.07 2.46
CA ARG A 56 -5.49 -1.18 2.34
C ARG A 56 -5.16 0.26 2.74
N GLU A 57 -4.43 0.45 3.84
CA GLU A 57 -3.99 1.77 4.28
C GLU A 57 -3.05 2.42 3.25
N LEU A 58 -2.14 1.64 2.67
CA LEU A 58 -1.25 2.09 1.61
C LEU A 58 -2.05 2.57 0.39
N ALA A 59 -2.99 1.76 -0.11
CA ALA A 59 -3.82 2.13 -1.25
C ALA A 59 -4.63 3.43 -1.01
N ILE A 60 -5.13 3.63 0.22
CA ILE A 60 -5.81 4.88 0.61
C ILE A 60 -4.82 6.06 0.61
N SER A 61 -3.61 5.86 1.13
CA SER A 61 -2.59 6.92 1.18
C SER A 61 -2.10 7.31 -0.22
N GLU A 62 -1.93 6.34 -1.12
CA GLU A 62 -1.54 6.56 -2.51
C GLU A 62 -2.62 7.34 -3.27
N ALA A 63 -3.89 6.98 -3.08
CA ALA A 63 -5.00 7.72 -3.67
C ALA A 63 -5.05 9.17 -3.19
N LYS A 64 -4.86 9.42 -1.89
CA LYS A 64 -4.79 10.78 -1.33
C LYS A 64 -3.61 11.56 -1.90
N LEU A 65 -2.43 10.95 -1.95
CA LEU A 65 -1.24 11.58 -2.49
C LEU A 65 -1.43 11.96 -3.97
N ALA A 66 -2.06 11.10 -4.76
CA ALA A 66 -2.36 11.40 -6.16
C ALA A 66 -3.25 12.65 -6.30
N VAL A 67 -4.31 12.76 -5.49
CA VAL A 67 -5.19 13.95 -5.48
C VAL A 67 -4.41 15.22 -5.10
N GLU A 68 -3.57 15.15 -4.06
CA GLU A 68 -2.73 16.29 -3.64
C GLU A 68 -1.75 16.72 -4.73
N MET A 69 -1.15 15.76 -5.45
CA MET A 69 -0.26 16.04 -6.57
C MET A 69 -1.01 16.74 -7.71
N MET A 70 -2.24 16.33 -8.00
CA MET A 70 -3.11 16.98 -8.99
C MET A 70 -3.49 18.39 -8.55
N HIS A 71 -3.88 18.59 -7.28
CA HIS A 71 -4.20 19.90 -6.72
C HIS A 71 -3.00 20.86 -6.79
N SER A 72 -1.83 20.36 -6.41
CA SER A 72 -0.57 21.12 -6.46
C SER A 72 -0.23 21.56 -7.90
N ALA A 73 -0.44 20.70 -8.89
CA ALA A 73 -0.23 21.04 -10.29
C ALA A 73 -1.20 22.14 -10.76
N GLY A 74 -2.48 22.04 -10.39
CA GLY A 74 -3.49 23.06 -10.68
C GLY A 74 -3.13 24.43 -10.08
N LEU A 75 -2.73 24.46 -8.81
CA LEU A 75 -2.31 25.70 -8.13
C LEU A 75 -1.03 26.29 -8.75
N ALA A 76 -0.06 25.45 -9.10
CA ALA A 76 1.17 25.90 -9.75
C ALA A 76 0.90 26.52 -11.13
N ALA A 77 -0.03 25.95 -11.90
CA ALA A 77 -0.45 26.50 -13.18
C ALA A 77 -1.17 27.85 -13.02
N GLN A 78 -2.07 28.00 -12.04
CA GLN A 78 -2.69 29.28 -11.73
C GLN A 78 -1.67 30.35 -11.33
N ALA A 79 -0.72 30.00 -10.45
CA ALA A 79 0.33 30.92 -10.01
C ALA A 79 1.19 31.38 -11.21
N SER A 80 1.56 30.45 -12.09
CA SER A 80 2.32 30.76 -13.30
C SER A 80 1.54 31.66 -14.26
N HIS A 81 0.24 31.41 -14.43
CA HIS A 81 -0.62 32.26 -15.26
C HIS A 81 -0.75 33.68 -14.70
N LEU A 82 -0.92 33.82 -13.38
CA LEU A 82 -0.96 35.13 -12.72
C LEU A 82 0.35 35.90 -12.87
N MET A 83 1.50 35.22 -12.76
CA MET A 83 2.81 35.84 -12.98
C MET A 83 2.97 36.32 -14.43
N ALA A 84 2.54 35.52 -15.41
CA ALA A 84 2.58 35.91 -16.83
C ALA A 84 1.73 37.17 -17.09
N LEU A 85 0.50 37.23 -16.55
CA LEU A 85 -0.37 38.41 -16.66
C LEU A 85 0.24 39.65 -16.00
N ALA A 86 0.91 39.50 -14.85
CA ALA A 86 1.58 40.60 -14.18
C ALA A 86 2.75 41.16 -15.01
N MET A 87 3.54 40.28 -15.63
CA MET A 87 4.63 40.68 -16.53
C MET A 87 4.12 41.41 -17.78
N GLU A 88 3.05 40.91 -18.40
CA GLU A 88 2.42 41.56 -19.55
C GLU A 88 1.89 42.96 -19.20
N ALA A 89 1.30 43.12 -18.01
CA ALA A 89 0.80 44.41 -17.54
C ALA A 89 1.92 45.44 -17.28
N GLU A 90 3.11 45.00 -16.84
CA GLU A 90 4.28 45.85 -16.61
C GLU A 90 4.95 46.32 -17.92
N LEU A 91 4.70 45.61 -19.03
CA LEU A 91 5.20 45.92 -20.37
C LEU A 91 4.29 46.86 -21.19
N LEU A 92 3.03 47.08 -20.78
CA LEU A 92 2.14 48.03 -21.43
C LEU A 92 2.26 49.45 -20.81
N PRO A 93 2.32 50.52 -21.61
CA PRO A 93 2.16 51.88 -21.09
C PRO A 93 0.78 52.02 -20.41
N PRO A 94 0.64 52.86 -19.37
CA PRO A 94 -0.58 52.91 -18.58
C PRO A 94 -1.79 53.23 -19.47
N PRO A 95 -2.85 52.39 -19.47
CA PRO A 95 -4.05 52.67 -20.23
C PRO A 95 -4.77 53.88 -19.63
N GLU A 96 -5.22 54.81 -20.48
CA GLU A 96 -6.20 55.81 -20.09
C GLU A 96 -7.45 55.08 -19.56
N LEU A 97 -7.75 55.32 -18.28
CA LEU A 97 -8.83 54.71 -17.50
C LEU A 97 -10.19 54.88 -18.19
N THR A 98 -10.56 53.97 -19.08
CA THR A 98 -11.94 53.81 -19.56
C THR A 98 -12.24 52.32 -19.77
N GLY A 99 -13.19 51.81 -18.99
CA GLY A 99 -13.76 50.47 -19.17
C GLY A 99 -13.61 49.59 -17.94
N GLU A 100 -14.72 49.40 -17.23
CA GLU A 100 -14.89 48.42 -16.16
C GLU A 100 -14.36 47.04 -16.60
N ALA A 101 -13.25 46.60 -16.00
CA ALA A 101 -12.82 45.22 -16.10
C ALA A 101 -13.77 44.37 -15.26
N ASP A 102 -14.73 43.75 -15.95
CA ASP A 102 -15.66 42.78 -15.37
C ASP A 102 -14.88 41.64 -14.70
N GLY A 103 -14.79 41.69 -13.37
CA GLY A 103 -14.00 40.77 -12.55
C GLY A 103 -14.49 39.31 -12.56
N GLY A 104 -15.57 39.02 -13.30
CA GLY A 104 -16.08 37.66 -13.52
C GLY A 104 -15.26 36.84 -14.53
N GLY A 105 -14.73 37.46 -15.59
CA GLY A 105 -14.03 36.74 -16.66
C GLY A 105 -12.66 36.16 -16.26
N ALA A 106 -11.90 36.91 -15.45
CA ALA A 106 -10.59 36.48 -14.98
C ALA A 106 -10.66 35.29 -14.00
N LYS A 107 -11.69 35.26 -13.14
CA LYS A 107 -11.93 34.13 -12.22
C LYS A 107 -12.30 32.85 -12.98
N GLY A 108 -13.10 32.97 -14.05
CA GLY A 108 -13.41 31.85 -14.93
C GLY A 108 -12.18 31.27 -15.64
N ARG A 109 -11.28 32.14 -16.14
CA ARG A 109 -10.05 31.71 -16.82
C ARG A 109 -9.05 31.06 -15.86
N LEU A 110 -8.88 31.57 -14.65
CA LEU A 110 -8.02 30.92 -13.64
C LEU A 110 -8.55 29.55 -13.22
N ALA A 111 -9.88 29.42 -13.06
CA ALA A 111 -10.49 28.13 -12.77
C ALA A 111 -10.28 27.11 -13.91
N GLN A 112 -10.33 27.58 -15.16
CA GLN A 112 -10.04 26.74 -16.33
C GLN A 112 -8.57 26.28 -16.35
N VAL A 113 -7.61 27.19 -16.16
CA VAL A 113 -6.17 26.86 -16.11
C VAL A 113 -5.88 25.82 -15.02
N TYR A 114 -6.50 25.98 -13.85
CA TYR A 114 -6.41 24.98 -12.79
C TYR A 114 -6.96 23.63 -13.23
N ALA A 115 -8.17 23.58 -13.79
CA ALA A 115 -8.82 22.33 -14.17
C ALA A 115 -8.03 21.57 -15.25
N GLU A 116 -7.51 22.28 -16.25
CA GLU A 116 -6.69 21.69 -17.31
C GLU A 116 -5.39 21.08 -16.76
N ALA A 117 -4.70 21.80 -15.87
CA ALA A 117 -3.46 21.30 -15.25
C ALA A 117 -3.71 20.15 -14.26
N PHE A 118 -4.82 20.21 -13.52
CA PHE A 118 -5.26 19.15 -12.62
C PHE A 118 -5.56 17.85 -13.40
N ASP A 119 -6.32 17.96 -14.50
CA ASP A 119 -6.67 16.82 -15.34
C ASP A 119 -5.46 16.26 -16.08
N ALA A 120 -4.57 17.12 -16.59
CA ALA A 120 -3.31 16.71 -17.20
C ALA A 120 -2.45 15.91 -16.21
N ARG A 121 -2.36 16.38 -14.96
CA ARG A 121 -1.65 15.64 -13.91
C ARG A 121 -2.32 14.31 -13.57
N GLY A 122 -3.65 14.27 -13.56
CA GLY A 122 -4.39 13.03 -13.38
C GLY A 122 -4.12 12.00 -14.49
N ALA A 123 -4.07 12.45 -15.74
CA ALA A 123 -3.73 11.59 -16.88
C ALA A 123 -2.30 11.03 -16.79
N GLU A 124 -1.32 11.84 -16.36
CA GLU A 124 0.05 11.38 -16.12
C GLU A 124 0.14 10.32 -15.02
N LEU A 125 -0.73 10.40 -14.02
CA LEU A 125 -0.83 9.42 -12.93
C LEU A 125 -1.67 8.19 -13.31
N GLY A 126 -2.17 8.11 -14.55
CA GLY A 126 -2.99 7.00 -15.03
C GLY A 126 -4.43 6.99 -14.49
N ILE A 127 -4.94 8.14 -14.05
CA ILE A 127 -6.30 8.28 -13.53
C ILE A 127 -7.25 8.56 -14.70
N GLU A 128 -8.22 7.66 -14.92
CA GLU A 128 -9.15 7.71 -16.05
C GLU A 128 -10.13 8.90 -15.99
N ASP A 129 -10.60 9.23 -14.80
CA ASP A 129 -11.50 10.37 -14.57
C ASP A 129 -10.96 11.25 -13.42
N PRO A 130 -10.02 12.16 -13.72
CA PRO A 130 -9.49 13.11 -12.74
C PRO A 130 -10.57 14.05 -12.21
N ALA A 131 -11.55 14.42 -13.05
CA ALA A 131 -12.51 15.49 -12.77
C ALA A 131 -13.31 15.25 -11.48
N ARG A 132 -13.62 13.98 -11.18
CA ARG A 132 -14.36 13.57 -9.97
C ARG A 132 -13.68 13.96 -8.66
N PHE A 133 -12.39 14.26 -8.67
CA PHE A 133 -11.60 14.58 -7.48
C PHE A 133 -11.41 16.09 -7.25
N ARG A 134 -11.97 16.96 -8.10
CA ARG A 134 -11.77 18.41 -7.98
C ARG A 134 -12.54 19.06 -6.81
N GLU A 135 -13.60 18.42 -6.35
CA GLU A 135 -14.48 18.93 -5.27
C GLU A 135 -14.33 18.16 -3.94
N ALA A 136 -13.41 17.19 -3.88
CA ALA A 136 -13.12 16.37 -2.70
C ALA A 136 -12.15 17.06 -1.75
#